data_AF-A0A523JUW7-F1
#
_entry.id   AF-A0A523JUW7-F1
#
_cell.length_a   1.000
_cell.length_b   1.000
_cell.length_c   1.000
_cell.angle_alpha   90.00
_cell.angle_beta   90.00
_cell.angle_gamma   90.00
#
_symmetry.space_group_name_H-M   'P 1'
#
loop_
_entity.id
_entity.type
_entity.pdbx_description
1 polymer ?
#
loop_
_entity_poly.entity_id
_entity_poly.type
_entity_poly.pdbx_seq_one_letter_code
_entity_poly.pdbx_strand_id
1 'polypeptide(L)'
;MSRRVNVLIVGGGIIGTSIAWSLARRGVNEVTVVDLDLAGVYASSELNAGGARATWWQPVNIESCRATLDFFVEHQQQFGFRPLG
;
A
#
# COMPACT_ATOMS: atom_id res chain seq x y z
N MET A 1 6.32 2.29 -29.82
CA MET A 1 6.84 0.92 -29.54
C MET A 1 6.12 0.37 -28.32
N SER A 2 5.68 -0.89 -28.34
CA SER A 2 5.13 -1.55 -27.16
C SER A 2 6.25 -2.17 -26.32
N ARG A 3 6.19 -1.98 -25.01
CA ARG A 3 7.10 -2.62 -24.05
C ARG A 3 6.35 -3.76 -23.35
N ARG A 4 6.96 -4.93 -23.27
CA ARG A 4 6.45 -6.04 -22.46
C ARG A 4 6.96 -5.93 -21.04
N VAL A 5 6.09 -6.24 -20.09
CA VAL A 5 6.37 -6.31 -18.65
C VAL A 5 5.63 -7.52 -18.09
N ASN A 6 6.14 -8.13 -17.02
CA ASN A 6 5.53 -9.33 -16.43
C ASN A 6 4.32 -8.97 -15.58
N VAL A 7 4.43 -7.88 -14.82
CA VAL A 7 3.33 -7.34 -14.01
C VAL A 7 3.25 -5.84 -14.25
N LEU A 8 2.08 -5.37 -14.69
CA LEU A 8 1.73 -3.96 -14.77
C LEU A 8 0.74 -3.62 -13.66
N ILE A 9 1.10 -2.64 -12.82
CA ILE A 9 0.23 -2.07 -11.80
C ILE A 9 -0.12 -0.66 -12.24
N VAL A 10 -1.42 -0.37 -12.33
CA VAL A 10 -1.94 0.95 -12.68
C VAL A 10 -2.43 1.63 -11.41
N GLY A 11 -1.77 2.74 -11.06
CA GLY A 11 -1.90 3.44 -9.78
C GLY A 11 -0.68 3.20 -8.89
N GLY A 12 0.02 4.27 -8.54
CA GLY A 12 1.19 4.36 -7.68
C GLY A 12 0.90 4.91 -6.28
N GLY A 13 -0.38 5.05 -5.90
CA GLY A 13 -0.75 5.28 -4.50
C GLY A 13 -0.37 4.12 -3.58
N ILE A 14 -0.68 4.24 -2.28
CA ILE A 14 -0.29 3.30 -1.21
C ILE A 14 -0.68 1.84 -1.51
N ILE A 15 -1.81 1.61 -2.17
CA ILE A 15 -2.25 0.27 -2.56
C ILE A 15 -1.36 -0.30 -3.68
N GLY A 16 -1.16 0.43 -4.77
CA GLY A 16 -0.34 -0.06 -5.89
C GLY A 16 1.12 -0.28 -5.51
N THR A 17 1.69 0.64 -4.72
CA THR A 17 3.07 0.51 -4.21
C THR A 17 3.22 -0.62 -3.21
N SER A 18 2.26 -0.82 -2.30
CA SER A 18 2.30 -1.97 -1.37
C SER A 18 2.20 -3.33 -2.08
N ILE A 19 1.40 -3.41 -3.15
CA ILE A 19 1.35 -4.60 -4.01
C ILE A 19 2.69 -4.80 -4.71
N ALA A 20 3.25 -3.76 -5.34
CA ALA A 20 4.54 -3.83 -6.03
C ALA A 20 5.66 -4.29 -5.09
N TRP A 21 5.73 -3.70 -3.90
CA TRP A 21 6.69 -4.07 -2.86
C TRP A 21 6.52 -5.51 -2.39
N SER A 22 5.27 -5.95 -2.17
CA SER A 22 4.97 -7.32 -1.72
C SER A 22 5.35 -8.36 -2.78
N LEU A 23 5.12 -8.06 -4.05
CA LEU A 23 5.53 -8.90 -5.18
C LEU A 23 7.05 -8.98 -5.29
N ALA A 24 7.73 -7.84 -5.22
CA ALA A 24 9.19 -7.78 -5.25
C ALA A 24 9.82 -8.59 -4.10
N ARG A 25 9.28 -8.48 -2.87
CA ARG A 25 9.73 -9.27 -1.71
C ARG A 25 9.54 -10.78 -1.89
N ARG A 26 8.63 -11.20 -2.76
CA ARG A 26 8.36 -12.62 -3.09
C ARG A 26 9.16 -13.09 -4.31
N GLY A 27 10.09 -12.28 -4.83
CA GLY A 27 10.96 -12.62 -5.96
C GLY A 27 10.34 -12.42 -7.34
N VAL A 28 9.19 -11.72 -7.42
CA VAL A 28 8.62 -11.35 -8.71
C VAL A 28 9.43 -10.20 -9.30
N ASN A 29 10.01 -10.43 -10.48
CA ASN A 29 10.82 -9.44 -11.19
C ASN A 29 10.01 -8.76 -12.31
N GLU A 30 10.49 -7.60 -12.76
CA GLU A 30 9.86 -6.79 -13.82
C GLU A 30 8.42 -6.32 -13.50
N VAL A 31 8.21 -5.92 -12.24
CA VAL A 31 6.99 -5.20 -11.82
C VAL A 31 7.12 -3.74 -12.25
N THR A 32 6.21 -3.27 -13.10
CA THR A 32 6.12 -1.87 -13.53
C THR A 32 4.89 -1.24 -12.91
N VAL A 33 5.10 -0.15 -12.17
CA VAL A 33 4.01 0.69 -11.66
C VAL A 33 3.92 1.92 -12.56
N VAL A 34 2.71 2.24 -13.01
CA VAL A 34 2.42 3.47 -13.74
C VAL A 34 1.39 4.27 -12.97
N ASP A 35 1.60 5.57 -12.86
CA ASP A 35 0.62 6.51 -12.33
C ASP A 35 0.53 7.70 -13.28
N LEU A 36 -0.65 8.30 -13.37
CA LEU A 36 -0.88 9.57 -14.05
C LEU A 36 -0.10 10.70 -13.36
N ASP A 37 0.08 10.59 -12.04
CA ASP A 37 0.61 11.62 -11.18
C ASP A 37 1.52 11.02 -10.09
N LEU A 38 2.81 10.98 -10.40
CA LEU A 38 3.83 10.54 -9.45
C LEU A 38 4.09 11.54 -8.31
N ALA A 39 3.58 12.77 -8.40
CA ALA A 39 3.65 13.73 -7.31
C ALA A 39 2.55 13.49 -6.25
N GLY A 40 1.55 12.66 -6.57
CA GLY A 40 0.49 12.25 -5.64
C GLY A 40 -0.58 13.32 -5.39
N VAL A 41 -0.59 14.42 -6.12
CA VAL A 41 -1.60 15.51 -6.07
C VAL A 41 -3.03 14.96 -6.18
N TYR A 42 -3.24 13.95 -7.03
CA TYR A 42 -4.56 13.31 -7.21
C TYR A 42 -4.73 12.01 -6.42
N ALA A 43 -3.70 11.55 -5.71
CA ALA A 43 -3.73 10.29 -4.99
C ALA A 43 -4.47 10.43 -3.66
N SER A 44 -5.46 9.57 -3.40
CA SER A 44 -6.09 9.49 -2.07
C SER A 44 -5.08 9.20 -0.95
N SER A 45 -3.91 8.65 -1.28
CA SER A 45 -2.79 8.44 -0.34
C SER A 45 -2.17 9.72 0.21
N GLU A 46 -2.21 10.82 -0.55
CA GLU A 46 -1.77 12.14 -0.07
C GLU A 46 -2.94 12.98 0.45
N LEU A 47 -4.14 12.75 -0.07
CA LEU A 47 -5.33 13.55 0.28
C LEU A 47 -6.09 13.05 1.51
N ASN A 48 -5.76 11.87 2.06
CA ASN A 48 -6.41 11.36 3.26
C ASN A 48 -5.87 12.05 4.52
N ALA A 49 -6.68 12.08 5.58
CA ALA A 49 -6.29 12.64 6.88
C ALA A 49 -5.39 11.71 7.72
N GLY A 50 -4.83 10.67 7.11
CA GLY A 50 -4.12 9.60 7.81
C GLY A 50 -5.04 8.66 8.60
N GLY A 51 -4.40 7.74 9.33
CA GLY A 51 -5.04 6.85 10.29
C GLY A 51 -5.29 5.44 9.77
N ALA A 52 -5.24 4.48 10.69
CA ALA A 52 -5.56 3.08 10.47
C ALA A 52 -6.37 2.56 11.66
N ARG A 53 -7.41 1.76 11.39
CA ARG A 53 -8.29 1.20 12.42
C ARG A 53 -8.84 -0.15 12.01
N ALA A 54 -9.17 -0.99 12.99
CA ALA A 54 -9.84 -2.28 12.79
C ALA A 54 -11.28 -2.31 13.34
N THR A 55 -11.92 -1.15 13.49
CA THR A 55 -13.29 -1.01 14.02
C THR A 55 -14.33 -1.11 12.91
N TRP A 56 -14.67 -2.35 12.54
CA TRP A 56 -15.62 -2.69 11.47
C TRP A 56 -16.67 -3.70 11.93
N TRP A 57 -17.73 -3.89 11.14
CA TRP A 57 -18.82 -4.82 11.48
C TRP A 57 -18.67 -6.22 10.86
N GLN A 58 -17.90 -6.37 9.78
CA GLN A 58 -17.64 -7.68 9.16
C GLN A 58 -16.33 -8.26 9.71
N PRO A 59 -16.31 -9.54 10.15
CA PRO A 59 -15.09 -10.19 10.64
C PRO A 59 -13.90 -10.07 9.69
N VAL A 60 -14.11 -10.29 8.38
CA VAL A 60 -13.04 -10.20 7.36
C VAL A 60 -12.37 -8.82 7.30
N ASN A 61 -13.12 -7.74 7.52
CA ASN A 61 -12.57 -6.38 7.53
C ASN A 61 -11.77 -6.13 8.80
N ILE A 62 -12.24 -6.64 9.95
CA ILE A 62 -11.53 -6.55 11.22
C ILE A 62 -10.19 -7.30 11.10
N GLU A 63 -10.22 -8.55 10.64
CA GLU A 63 -9.04 -9.40 10.47
C GLU A 63 -8.01 -8.77 9.52
N SER A 64 -8.47 -8.30 8.35
CA SER A 64 -7.60 -7.66 7.36
C SER A 64 -6.96 -6.38 7.91
N CYS A 65 -7.74 -5.52 8.57
CA CYS A 65 -7.22 -4.30 9.16
C CYS A 65 -6.28 -4.57 10.36
N ARG A 66 -6.53 -5.61 11.16
CA ARG A 66 -5.62 -6.02 12.23
C ARG A 66 -4.26 -6.44 11.68
N ALA A 67 -4.24 -7.25 10.62
CA ALA A 67 -2.99 -7.63 9.96
C ALA A 67 -2.21 -6.40 9.45
N THR A 68 -2.90 -5.40 8.90
CA THR A 68 -2.26 -4.12 8.49
C THR A 68 -1.72 -3.33 9.69
N LEU A 69 -2.45 -3.28 10.81
CA LEU A 69 -1.97 -2.62 12.02
C LEU A 69 -0.74 -3.31 12.61
N ASP A 70 -0.75 -4.64 12.67
CA ASP A 70 0.39 -5.43 13.12
C ASP A 70 1.63 -5.15 12.25
N PHE A 71 1.44 -5.09 10.92
CA PHE A 71 2.49 -4.71 9.98
C PHE A 71 3.06 -3.30 10.25
N PHE A 72 2.20 -2.30 10.49
CA PHE A 72 2.66 -0.94 10.81
C PHE A 72 3.40 -0.87 12.14
N VAL A 73 2.99 -1.64 13.15
CA VAL A 73 3.68 -1.71 14.45
C VAL A 73 5.06 -2.36 14.30
N GLU A 74 5.15 -3.46 13.56
CA GLU A 74 6.41 -4.16 13.29
C GLU A 74 7.42 -3.24 12.56
N HIS A 75 6.94 -2.39 11.65
CA HIS A 75 7.77 -1.52 10.81
C HIS A 75 7.71 -0.05 11.23
N GLN A 76 7.31 0.24 12.48
CA GLN A 76 6.97 1.60 12.92
C GLN A 76 8.07 2.64 12.70
N GLN A 77 9.33 2.23 12.85
CA GLN A 77 10.51 3.09 12.65
C GLN A 77 10.68 3.47 11.17
N GLN A 78 10.40 2.54 10.25
CA GLN A 78 10.55 2.77 8.81
C GLN A 78 9.47 3.71 8.28
N PHE A 79 8.26 3.65 8.85
CA PHE A 79 7.11 4.43 8.39
C PHE A 79 6.83 5.68 9.24
N GLY A 80 7.56 5.91 10.33
CA GLY A 80 7.22 6.95 11.30
C GLY A 80 5.83 6.74 11.93
N PHE A 81 5.38 5.49 12.03
CA PHE A 81 4.06 5.17 12.55
C PHE A 81 4.03 5.33 14.07
N ARG A 82 3.09 6.14 14.57
CA ARG A 82 2.84 6.34 16.01
C ARG A 82 1.49 5.71 16.38
N PRO A 83 1.47 4.60 17.14
CA PRO A 83 0.23 4.04 17.67
C PRO A 83 -0.48 5.08 18.55
N LEU A 84 -1.74 5.34 18.23
CA LEU A 84 -2.68 6.07 19.08
C LEU A 84 -3.80 5.08 19.36
N GLY A 85 -4.02 4.77 20.64
CA GLY A 85 -4.80 3.62 21.14
C GLY A 85 -6.11 3.35 20.42
#